data_AF-A0A0E3QKX3-F1
#
_entry.id   AF-A0A0E3QKX3-F1
#
_cell.length_a   1.000
_cell.length_b   1.000
_cell.length_c   1.000
_cell.angle_alpha   90.00
_cell.angle_beta   90.00
_cell.angle_gamma   90.00
#
_symmetry.space_group_name_H-M   'P 1'
#
loop_
_entity.id
_entity.type
_entity.pdbx_description
1 polymer ?
#
loop_
_entity_poly.entity_id
_entity_poly.type
_entity_poly.pdbx_seq_one_letter_code
_entity_poly.pdbx_strand_id
1 'polypeptide(L)' 'MKGLDAKTGAVDQHSIQTANRNLRGVQMHAMRAKNEGATHEEIVAAVVLNLHHSGFANVLECLPAAIDGFEGKI' A
#
# COMPACT_ATOMS: atom_id res chain seq x y z
N MET A 1 10.24 -4.58 14.22
CA MET A 1 9.51 -5.87 14.29
C MET A 1 10.53 -6.98 14.14
N LYS A 2 10.77 -7.81 15.18
CA LYS A 2 11.55 -9.04 15.01
C LYS A 2 10.59 -10.08 14.42
N GLY A 3 10.61 -10.28 13.11
CA GLY A 3 9.78 -11.28 12.44
C GLY A 3 9.51 -11.02 10.95
N LEU A 4 9.51 -9.76 10.51
CA LEU A 4 9.40 -9.36 9.10
C LEU A 4 10.60 -8.49 8.75
N ASP A 5 11.18 -8.69 7.56
CA ASP A 5 12.12 -7.74 7.01
C ASP A 5 11.44 -6.38 6.75
N ALA A 6 12.24 -5.33 6.59
CA ALA A 6 11.73 -3.96 6.51
C ALA A 6 10.80 -3.74 5.30
N LYS A 7 11.09 -4.41 4.17
CA LYS A 7 10.29 -4.36 2.94
C LYS A 7 8.92 -5.02 3.17
N THR A 8 8.92 -6.24 3.68
CA THR A 8 7.70 -7.01 3.93
C THR A 8 6.83 -6.33 4.99
N GLY A 9 7.43 -5.74 6.02
CA GLY A 9 6.71 -4.96 7.03
C GLY A 9 6.09 -3.66 6.48
N ALA A 10 6.73 -3.00 5.51
CA ALA A 10 6.20 -1.81 4.87
C ALA A 10 5.01 -2.12 3.95
N VAL A 11 5.09 -3.23 3.20
CA VAL A 11 4.01 -3.72 2.33
C VAL A 11 2.79 -4.17 3.16
N ASP A 12 2.99 -4.88 4.27
CA ASP A 12 1.88 -5.28 5.16
C ASP A 12 1.13 -4.07 5.73
N GLN A 13 1.86 -3.04 6.17
CA GLN A 13 1.25 -1.80 6.63
C GLN A 13 0.43 -1.10 5.53
N HIS A 14 0.87 -1.17 4.27
CA HIS A 14 0.11 -0.64 3.14
C HIS A 14 -1.25 -1.35 2.98
N SER A 15 -1.28 -2.67 3.16
CA SER A 15 -2.51 -3.47 3.17
C SER A 15 -3.45 -3.06 4.31
N ILE A 16 -2.93 -2.78 5.50
CA ILE A 16 -3.74 -2.31 6.64
C ILE A 16 -4.38 -0.95 6.34
N GLN A 17 -3.63 -0.01 5.77
CA GLN A 17 -4.19 1.31 5.44
C GLN A 17 -5.26 1.22 4.34
N THR A 18 -5.08 0.31 3.39
CA THR A 18 -6.06 0.02 2.34
C THR A 18 -7.34 -0.57 2.93
N ALA A 19 -7.24 -1.52 3.86
CA ALA A 19 -8.39 -2.10 4.54
C ALA A 19 -9.24 -1.06 5.28
N ASN A 20 -8.58 -0.04 5.84
CA ASN A 20 -9.23 1.05 6.58
C ASN A 20 -9.64 2.26 5.69
N ARG A 21 -9.49 2.17 4.36
CA ARG A 21 -9.77 3.26 3.40
C ARG A 21 -9.04 4.57 3.76
N ASN A 22 -7.84 4.47 4.35
CA ASN A 22 -7.04 5.63 4.75
C ASN A 22 -6.15 6.08 3.59
N LEU A 23 -6.67 6.91 2.68
CA LEU A 23 -5.98 7.31 1.45
C LEU A 23 -4.61 7.97 1.72
N ARG A 24 -4.52 8.83 2.74
CA ARG A 24 -3.24 9.47 3.10
C ARG A 24 -2.26 8.45 3.68
N GLY A 25 -2.75 7.51 4.49
CA GLY A 25 -1.94 6.40 4.98
C GLY A 25 -1.41 5.55 3.83
N VAL A 26 -2.27 5.17 2.87
CA VAL A 26 -1.90 4.42 1.68
C VAL A 26 -0.78 5.12 0.89
N GLN A 27 -0.90 6.43 0.63
CA GLN A 27 0.15 7.23 -0.02
C GLN A 27 1.49 7.17 0.74
N MET A 28 1.48 7.48 2.04
CA MET A 28 2.69 7.55 2.86
C MET A 28 3.37 6.18 2.98
N HIS A 29 2.59 5.11 3.12
CA HIS A 29 3.11 3.76 3.23
C HIS A 29 3.60 3.19 1.89
N ALA A 30 3.03 3.61 0.75
CA ALA A 30 3.58 3.29 -0.57
C ALA A 30 4.95 3.93 -0.78
N MET A 31 5.11 5.21 -0.43
CA MET A 31 6.41 5.89 -0.47
C MET A 31 7.44 5.18 0.42
N ARG A 32 7.04 4.82 1.65
CA ARG A 32 7.92 4.10 2.56
C ARG A 32 8.32 2.74 1.99
N ALA A 33 7.37 1.95 1.47
CA ALA A 33 7.66 0.65 0.90
C ALA A 33 8.61 0.74 -0.30
N LYS A 34 8.48 1.76 -1.15
CA LYS A 34 9.46 2.06 -2.20
C LYS A 34 10.87 2.31 -1.66
N ASN A 35 10.99 3.10 -0.59
CA ASN A 35 12.29 3.37 0.03
C ASN A 35 12.94 2.11 0.61
N GLU A 36 12.14 1.11 0.95
CA GLU A 36 12.57 -0.22 1.41
C GLU A 36 12.78 -1.21 0.24
N GLY A 37 12.65 -0.77 -1.01
CA GLY A 37 12.90 -1.56 -2.22
C GLY A 37 11.71 -2.32 -2.77
N ALA A 38 10.48 -1.97 -2.39
CA ALA A 38 9.28 -2.51 -3.04
C ALA A 38 9.17 -2.03 -4.49
N THR A 39 8.72 -2.91 -5.38
CA THR A 39 8.43 -2.55 -6.78
C THR A 39 7.02 -1.97 -6.93
N HIS A 40 6.76 -1.33 -8.06
CA HIS A 40 5.44 -0.80 -8.39
C HIS A 40 4.38 -1.93 -8.41
N GLU A 41 4.73 -3.08 -8.98
CA GLU A 41 3.86 -4.25 -9.06
C GLU A 41 3.53 -4.80 -7.68
N GLU A 42 4.49 -4.79 -6.74
CA GLU A 42 4.26 -5.22 -5.36
C GLU A 42 3.28 -4.29 -4.62
N ILE A 43 3.35 -2.98 -4.87
CA ILE A 43 2.39 -2.01 -4.31
C ILE A 43 1.00 -2.22 -4.89
N VAL A 44 0.86 -2.32 -6.21
CA VAL A 44 -0.43 -2.57 -6.87
C VAL A 44 -1.02 -3.89 -6.39
N ALA A 45 -0.21 -4.95 -6.32
CA ALA A 45 -0.64 -6.25 -5.83
C ALA A 45 -1.15 -6.18 -4.39
N ALA A 46 -0.46 -5.46 -3.49
CA ALA A 46 -0.88 -5.30 -2.10
C ALA A 46 -2.26 -4.62 -1.97
N VAL A 47 -2.54 -3.63 -2.82
CA VAL A 47 -3.86 -2.96 -2.86
C VAL A 47 -4.92 -3.89 -3.46
N VAL A 48 -4.65 -4.53 -4.60
CA VAL A 48 -5.61 -5.39 -5.29
C VAL A 48 -5.93 -6.65 -4.50
N LEU A 49 -4.94 -7.22 -3.81
CA LEU A 49 -5.15 -8.37 -2.92
C LEU A 49 -6.12 -8.03 -1.79
N ASN A 50 -6.27 -6.77 -1.40
CA ASN A 50 -7.27 -6.37 -0.41
C ASN A 50 -8.72 -6.42 -0.91
N LEU A 51 -8.97 -6.64 -2.20
CA LEU A 51 -10.32 -6.67 -2.78
C LEU A 51 -11.27 -7.62 -2.04
N HIS A 52 -10.80 -8.83 -1.72
CA HIS A 52 -11.59 -9.83 -1.02
C HIS A 52 -11.91 -9.44 0.43
N HIS A 53 -11.13 -8.53 1.02
CA HIS A 53 -11.23 -8.14 2.43
C HIS A 53 -11.96 -6.81 2.64
N SER A 54 -11.65 -5.79 1.83
CA SER A 54 -12.16 -4.42 1.99
C SER A 54 -13.22 -4.02 0.96
N GLY A 55 -13.44 -4.86 -0.04
CA GLY A 55 -14.44 -4.63 -1.09
C GLY A 55 -13.95 -3.69 -2.21
N PHE A 56 -14.71 -3.70 -3.29
CA PHE A 56 -14.33 -3.06 -4.56
C PHE A 56 -14.15 -1.53 -4.47
N ALA A 57 -15.05 -0.85 -3.76
CA ALA A 57 -15.00 0.61 -3.62
C ALA A 57 -13.71 1.09 -2.93
N ASN A 58 -13.27 0.40 -1.87
CA ASN A 58 -12.04 0.75 -1.16
C ASN A 58 -10.82 0.57 -2.06
N VAL A 59 -10.75 -0.53 -2.81
CA VAL A 59 -9.64 -0.78 -3.75
C VAL A 59 -9.56 0.29 -4.84
N LEU A 60 -10.70 0.68 -5.44
CA LEU A 60 -10.70 1.69 -6.50
C LEU A 60 -10.20 3.06 -6.03
N GLU A 61 -10.42 3.42 -4.78
CA GLU A 61 -9.96 4.69 -4.22
C GLU A 61 -8.52 4.62 -3.70
N CYS A 62 -8.12 3.49 -3.10
CA CYS A 62 -6.78 3.31 -2.58
C CYS A 62 -5.75 3.07 -3.68
N LEU A 63 -6.13 2.50 -4.82
CA LEU A 63 -5.20 2.23 -5.93
C LEU A 63 -4.52 3.49 -6.49
N PRO A 64 -5.24 4.55 -6.89
CA PRO A 64 -4.59 5.79 -7.34
C PRO A 64 -3.76 6.44 -6.23
N ALA A 65 -4.24 6.42 -4.98
CA ALA A 65 -3.50 6.94 -3.83
C ALA A 65 -2.17 6.19 -3.61
N ALA A 66 -2.15 4.87 -3.78
CA ALA A 66 -0.94 4.07 -3.66
C ALA A 66 0.07 4.39 -4.78
N ILE A 67 -0.41 4.53 -6.01
CA ILE A 67 0.40 4.89 -7.17
C ILE A 67 1.02 6.28 -6.97
N ASP A 68 0.22 7.27 -6.56
CA ASP A 68 0.70 8.63 -6.29
C ASP A 68 1.79 8.64 -5.21
N GLY A 69 1.58 7.88 -4.12
CA GLY A 69 2.57 7.71 -3.06
C GLY A 69 3.87 7.06 -3.53
N PHE A 70 3.77 6.03 -4.37
CA PHE A 70 4.92 5.35 -4.95
C PHE A 70 5.70 6.25 -5.93
N GLU A 71 4.99 7.01 -6.76
CA GLU A 71 5.58 7.93 -7.73
C GLU A 71 6.11 9.22 -7.08
N GLY A 72 5.75 9.50 -5.83
CA GLY A 72 6.17 10.71 -5.11
C GLY A 72 5.32 11.94 -5.45
N LYS A 73 4.08 11.75 -5.91
CA LYS A 73 3.08 12.79 -6.21
C LYS A 73 2.20 13.05 -4.97
N ILE A 74 2.73 13.75 -3.95
CA ILE A 74 2.17 13.73 -2.58
C ILE A 74 1.86 15.13 -2.04
#